data_AF-A0A3P7Z2C4-F1
#
_entry.id   AF-A0A3P7Z2C4-F1
#
_cell.length_a   1.000
_cell.length_b   1.000
_cell.length_c   1.000
_cell.angle_alpha   90.00
_cell.angle_beta   90.00
_cell.angle_gamma   90.00
#
_symmetry.space_group_name_H-M   'P 1'
#
loop_
_entity.id
_entity.type
_entity.pdbx_description
1 polymer ?
#
loop_
_entity_poly.entity_id
_entity_poly.type
_entity_poly.pdbx_seq_one_letter_code
_entity_poly.pdbx_strand_id
1 'polypeptide(L)'
;MLDEAVAFERLVIPKKNEESAISRVTWEDPKQLEDFIAKLQTACDKLATHNRRLRNVHTEIVNMVLELVNLDVLKEVNKWKEILTRIRSKALQLQYQWGIESLHTQIPLIHTQLVFVQQKLQLRPPIEEIRAKYYKEMRKLLSIPEKFKGVLEGEQMSKFFAAMLDKNADRFPSVYDKAEQLMRDVEKVDLQFADWLVLAQVDLEQLIEESLSKASDWEMQLKMLKAKGREVEKLPNEIRLECIVVSTAGAKSAIDELLQRVFDTLTWTLRLSINTKLQTIQQFLTQAIGVLSSRPQSIDEVAEANARHTEYGRTNKELKASWAVLNEQHTLLRSVAGSGVDQMTSLSDQWEKFELMLDSHQMMIKEQVEVLKSNVDIRVKALNDEAEKLAARWNQFKPKSDALQGDRKAMLKAIEFIKEKRVEYDELAVQREKLEKECDQFDLKKPDFFVLDELGTDIQEFENNWVIYEEFNTELQSLADEEWIVFRSSIWFHE
;
A
#
# COMPACT_ATOMS: atom_id res chain seq x y z
N MET A 1 -44.69 -38.37 20.53
CA MET A 1 -44.90 -39.50 19.60
C MET A 1 -44.61 -39.17 18.13
N LEU A 2 -45.29 -38.23 17.46
CA LEU A 2 -45.07 -38.01 16.02
C LEU A 2 -43.61 -37.63 15.70
N ASP A 3 -43.04 -36.68 16.44
CA ASP A 3 -41.65 -36.27 16.25
C ASP A 3 -40.64 -37.39 16.58
N GLU A 4 -40.93 -38.23 17.59
CA GLU A 4 -40.10 -39.38 17.96
C GLU A 4 -40.19 -40.50 16.91
N ALA A 5 -41.37 -40.70 16.32
CA ALA A 5 -41.58 -41.65 15.23
C ALA A 5 -40.88 -41.16 13.96
N VAL A 6 -40.97 -39.86 13.64
CA VAL A 6 -40.23 -39.23 12.53
C VAL A 6 -38.72 -39.27 12.78
N ALA A 7 -38.26 -39.08 14.02
CA ALA A 7 -36.85 -39.21 14.37
C ALA A 7 -36.35 -40.66 14.22
N PHE A 8 -37.14 -41.65 14.65
CA PHE A 8 -36.86 -43.07 14.42
C PHE A 8 -36.87 -43.40 12.91
N GLU A 9 -37.85 -42.89 12.17
CA GLU A 9 -37.93 -43.06 10.72
C GLU A 9 -36.70 -42.48 10.01
N ARG A 10 -36.24 -41.27 10.38
CA ARG A 10 -35.02 -40.66 9.83
C ARG A 10 -33.75 -41.47 10.12
N LEU A 11 -33.74 -42.23 11.21
CA LEU A 11 -32.64 -43.14 11.53
C LEU A 11 -32.68 -44.44 10.72
N VAL A 12 -33.83 -44.81 10.14
CA VAL A 12 -34.05 -46.07 9.41
C VAL A 12 -34.16 -45.85 7.89
N ILE A 13 -34.67 -44.69 7.47
CA ILE A 13 -34.97 -44.35 6.08
C ILE A 13 -34.27 -43.03 5.73
N PRO A 14 -33.25 -43.06 4.85
CA PRO A 14 -32.62 -41.84 4.34
C PRO A 14 -33.62 -41.03 3.48
N LYS A 15 -33.67 -39.71 3.65
CA LYS A 15 -34.32 -38.85 2.65
C LYS A 15 -33.45 -38.78 1.39
N LYS A 16 -34.08 -38.76 0.21
CA LYS A 16 -33.37 -38.50 -1.06
C LYS A 16 -32.61 -37.16 -0.94
N ASN A 17 -31.30 -37.21 -1.16
CA ASN A 17 -30.33 -36.10 -1.11
C ASN A 17 -29.72 -35.70 0.26
N GLU A 18 -29.93 -36.46 1.34
CA GLU A 18 -29.19 -36.27 2.61
C GLU A 18 -28.30 -37.49 2.90
N GLU A 19 -27.02 -37.27 3.21
CA GLU A 19 -26.13 -38.33 3.74
C GLU A 19 -26.62 -38.76 5.14
N SER A 20 -27.42 -39.81 5.18
CA SER A 20 -27.91 -40.41 6.42
C SER A 20 -26.81 -41.19 7.16
N ALA A 21 -26.97 -41.36 8.48
CA ALA A 21 -26.08 -42.21 9.28
C ALA A 21 -26.01 -43.65 8.74
N ILE A 22 -27.10 -44.19 8.19
CA ILE A 22 -27.14 -45.52 7.56
C ILE A 22 -26.26 -45.59 6.31
N SER A 23 -26.26 -44.54 5.48
CA SER A 23 -25.46 -44.54 4.24
C SER A 23 -23.95 -44.52 4.48
N ARG A 24 -23.50 -44.22 5.71
CA ARG A 24 -22.08 -44.25 6.11
C ARG A 24 -21.67 -45.53 6.84
N VAL A 25 -22.62 -46.32 7.32
CA VAL A 25 -22.34 -47.56 8.08
C VAL A 25 -22.17 -48.71 7.08
N THR A 26 -20.94 -49.22 6.96
CA THR A 26 -20.61 -50.37 6.12
C THR A 26 -20.41 -51.62 6.98
N TRP A 27 -20.64 -52.81 6.42
CA TRP A 27 -20.40 -54.09 7.08
C TRP A 27 -18.90 -54.38 7.35
N GLU A 28 -18.01 -53.50 6.88
CA GLU A 28 -16.55 -53.62 7.00
C GLU A 28 -16.01 -53.07 8.34
N ASP A 29 -16.75 -52.19 9.02
CA ASP A 29 -16.40 -51.68 10.35
C ASP A 29 -17.45 -52.10 11.40
N PRO A 30 -17.21 -53.22 12.12
CA PRO A 30 -18.13 -53.73 13.14
C PRO A 30 -18.44 -52.71 14.26
N LYS A 31 -17.52 -51.80 14.58
CA LYS A 31 -17.72 -50.81 15.64
C LYS A 31 -18.74 -49.75 15.25
N GLN A 32 -18.69 -49.27 14.01
CA GLN A 32 -19.67 -48.32 13.49
C GLN A 32 -21.07 -48.94 13.41
N LEU A 33 -21.14 -50.23 13.09
CA LEU A 33 -22.40 -50.99 13.08
C LEU A 33 -22.96 -51.17 14.50
N GLU A 34 -22.14 -51.54 15.48
CA GLU A 34 -22.53 -51.64 16.89
C GLU A 34 -23.04 -50.31 17.45
N ASP A 35 -22.32 -49.21 17.19
CA ASP A 35 -22.73 -47.86 17.59
C ASP A 35 -24.06 -47.43 16.95
N PHE A 36 -24.28 -47.79 15.68
CA PHE A 36 -25.53 -47.51 15.00
C PHE A 36 -26.69 -48.34 15.56
N ILE A 37 -26.48 -49.64 15.82
CA ILE A 37 -27.47 -50.52 16.46
C ILE A 37 -27.83 -50.00 17.85
N ALA A 38 -26.85 -49.59 18.66
CA ALA A 38 -27.08 -49.03 19.98
C ALA A 38 -27.93 -47.75 19.92
N LYS A 39 -27.65 -46.87 18.95
CA LYS A 39 -28.47 -45.66 18.71
C LYS A 39 -29.90 -46.00 18.30
N LEU A 40 -30.08 -46.98 17.43
CA LEU A 40 -31.39 -47.42 16.93
C LEU A 40 -32.21 -48.10 18.03
N GLN A 41 -31.59 -48.95 18.85
CA GLN A 41 -32.22 -49.55 20.03
C GLN A 41 -32.66 -48.48 21.03
N THR A 42 -31.79 -47.51 21.32
CA THR A 42 -32.13 -46.39 22.22
C THR A 42 -33.32 -45.58 21.70
N ALA A 43 -33.38 -45.31 20.39
CA ALA A 43 -34.51 -44.61 19.77
C ALA A 43 -35.81 -45.44 19.81
N CYS A 44 -35.72 -46.75 19.56
CA CYS A 44 -36.83 -47.69 19.65
C CYS A 44 -37.39 -47.76 21.08
N ASP A 45 -36.52 -47.90 22.09
CA ASP A 45 -36.92 -47.99 23.49
C ASP A 45 -37.60 -46.71 23.98
N LYS A 46 -37.11 -45.54 23.54
CA LYS A 46 -37.75 -44.25 23.82
C LYS A 46 -39.16 -44.19 23.22
N LEU A 47 -39.31 -44.56 21.94
CA LEU A 47 -40.60 -44.57 21.26
C LEU A 47 -41.58 -45.57 21.91
N ALA A 48 -41.11 -46.78 22.22
CA ALA A 48 -41.91 -47.82 22.86
C ALA A 48 -42.36 -47.41 24.27
N THR A 49 -41.48 -46.79 25.05
CA THR A 49 -41.79 -46.28 26.40
C THR A 49 -42.81 -45.15 26.33
N HIS A 50 -42.64 -44.20 25.40
CA HIS A 50 -43.59 -43.10 25.20
C HIS A 50 -44.97 -43.62 24.76
N ASN A 51 -45.00 -44.57 23.81
CA ASN A 51 -46.23 -45.20 23.35
C ASN A 51 -46.96 -45.97 24.48
N ARG A 52 -46.23 -46.72 25.31
CA ARG A 52 -46.80 -47.40 26.48
C ARG A 52 -47.42 -46.42 27.47
N ARG A 53 -46.76 -45.29 27.76
CA ARG A 53 -47.29 -44.23 28.62
C ARG A 53 -48.58 -43.62 28.06
N LEU A 54 -48.60 -43.28 26.76
CA LEU A 54 -49.79 -42.75 26.09
C LEU A 54 -50.95 -43.74 26.12
N ARG A 55 -50.68 -45.03 25.84
CA ARG A 55 -51.69 -46.08 25.87
C ARG A 55 -52.30 -46.24 27.25
N ASN A 56 -51.49 -46.23 28.31
CA ASN A 56 -51.98 -46.31 29.68
C ASN A 56 -52.91 -45.15 30.02
N VAL A 57 -52.50 -43.91 29.72
CA VAL A 57 -53.34 -42.73 30.00
C VAL A 57 -54.60 -42.73 29.13
N HIS A 58 -54.51 -43.17 27.88
CA HIS A 58 -55.69 -43.34 27.01
C HIS A 58 -56.69 -44.33 27.61
N THR A 59 -56.26 -45.50 28.06
CA THR A 59 -57.13 -46.49 28.72
C THR A 59 -57.77 -45.92 29.99
N GLU A 60 -57.02 -45.17 30.80
CA GLU A 60 -57.56 -44.50 31.99
C GLU A 60 -58.62 -43.45 31.64
N ILE A 61 -58.39 -42.64 30.58
CA ILE A 61 -59.37 -41.67 30.09
C ILE A 61 -60.62 -42.37 29.58
N VAL A 62 -60.49 -43.45 28.81
CA VAL A 62 -61.62 -44.26 28.34
C VAL A 62 -62.44 -44.78 29.51
N ASN A 63 -61.81 -45.31 30.56
CA ASN A 63 -62.53 -45.78 31.75
C ASN A 63 -63.28 -44.64 32.46
N MET A 64 -62.69 -43.45 32.57
CA MET A 64 -63.35 -42.28 33.14
C MET A 64 -64.52 -41.76 32.28
N VAL A 65 -64.41 -41.84 30.95
CA VAL A 65 -65.49 -41.50 30.03
C VAL A 65 -66.65 -42.50 30.14
N LEU A 66 -66.34 -43.80 30.25
CA LEU A 66 -67.36 -44.82 30.50
C LEU A 66 -68.06 -44.62 31.84
N GLU A 67 -67.34 -44.20 32.89
CA GLU A 67 -67.94 -43.81 34.16
C GLU A 67 -68.88 -42.61 34.00
N LEU A 68 -68.47 -41.57 33.27
CA LEU A 68 -69.29 -40.38 33.00
C LEU A 68 -70.62 -40.70 32.30
N VAL A 69 -70.60 -41.59 31.30
CA VAL A 69 -71.79 -41.94 30.52
C VAL A 69 -72.81 -42.70 31.37
N ASN A 70 -72.36 -43.43 32.39
CA ASN A 70 -73.22 -44.22 33.27
C ASN A 70 -73.74 -43.43 34.48
N LEU A 71 -73.42 -42.14 34.63
CA LEU A 71 -73.89 -41.30 35.73
C LEU A 71 -75.22 -40.60 35.40
N ASP A 72 -76.11 -40.54 36.39
CA ASP A 72 -77.31 -39.72 36.33
C ASP A 72 -76.92 -38.26 36.60
N VAL A 73 -76.78 -37.48 35.53
CA VAL A 73 -76.33 -36.08 35.60
C VAL A 73 -77.22 -35.24 36.50
N LEU A 74 -78.53 -35.52 36.60
CA LEU A 74 -79.44 -34.73 37.43
C LEU A 74 -79.22 -34.94 38.93
N LYS A 75 -78.77 -36.14 39.33
CA LYS A 75 -78.54 -36.50 40.74
C LYS A 75 -77.08 -36.33 41.16
N GLU A 76 -76.15 -36.53 40.24
CA GLU A 76 -74.72 -36.63 40.53
C GLU A 76 -73.87 -35.58 39.79
N VAL A 77 -74.40 -34.36 39.62
CA VAL A 77 -73.71 -33.23 38.96
C VAL A 77 -72.28 -33.01 39.48
N ASN A 78 -72.07 -33.11 40.80
CA ASN A 78 -70.75 -32.88 41.41
C ASN A 78 -69.74 -33.96 41.03
N LYS A 79 -70.16 -35.23 41.01
CA LYS A 79 -69.33 -36.36 40.60
C LYS A 79 -69.02 -36.32 39.10
N TRP A 80 -70.01 -35.92 38.28
CA TRP A 80 -69.80 -35.68 36.85
C TRP A 80 -68.75 -34.59 36.60
N LYS A 81 -68.84 -33.46 37.32
CA LYS A 81 -67.85 -32.37 37.24
C LYS A 81 -66.47 -32.78 37.73
N GLU A 82 -66.38 -33.64 38.75
CA GLU A 82 -65.13 -34.18 39.27
C GLU A 82 -64.41 -35.08 38.25
N ILE A 83 -65.11 -36.04 37.65
CA ILE A 83 -64.51 -36.95 36.65
C ILE A 83 -64.05 -36.17 35.42
N LEU A 84 -64.85 -35.20 34.96
CA LEU A 84 -64.45 -34.37 33.82
C LEU A 84 -63.23 -33.50 34.14
N THR A 85 -63.10 -33.05 35.39
CA THR A 85 -61.89 -32.36 35.85
C THR A 85 -60.66 -33.29 35.89
N ARG A 86 -60.83 -34.56 36.31
CA ARG A 86 -59.76 -35.57 36.29
C ARG A 86 -59.29 -35.89 34.87
N ILE A 87 -60.20 -36.03 33.90
CA ILE A 87 -59.86 -36.20 32.48
C ILE A 87 -59.03 -35.01 31.99
N ARG A 88 -59.51 -33.79 32.24
CA ARG A 88 -58.83 -32.55 31.83
C ARG A 88 -57.46 -32.40 32.49
N SER A 89 -57.32 -32.81 33.75
CA SER A 89 -56.05 -32.86 34.47
C SER A 89 -55.04 -33.82 33.83
N LYS A 90 -55.46 -35.03 33.46
CA LYS A 90 -54.55 -35.99 32.81
C LYS A 90 -54.11 -35.50 31.43
N ALA A 91 -55.03 -34.94 30.65
CA ALA A 91 -54.71 -34.37 29.34
C ALA A 91 -53.73 -33.19 29.46
N LEU A 92 -53.98 -32.27 30.41
CA LEU A 92 -53.08 -31.14 30.66
C LEU A 92 -51.69 -31.60 31.13
N GLN A 93 -51.62 -32.59 32.02
CA GLN A 93 -50.35 -33.12 32.53
C GLN A 93 -49.50 -33.73 31.41
N LEU A 94 -50.10 -34.54 30.53
CA LEU A 94 -49.40 -35.09 29.36
C LEU A 94 -48.88 -34.00 28.44
N GLN A 95 -49.73 -33.03 28.09
CA GLN A 95 -49.36 -31.94 27.20
C GLN A 95 -48.27 -31.05 27.81
N TYR A 96 -48.33 -30.81 29.12
CA TYR A 96 -47.35 -30.01 29.84
C TYR A 96 -45.99 -30.71 29.91
N GLN A 97 -45.96 -32.01 30.20
CA GLN A 97 -44.72 -32.80 30.19
C GLN A 97 -44.08 -32.82 28.80
N TRP A 98 -44.88 -33.03 27.76
CA TRP A 98 -44.39 -32.97 26.39
C TRP A 98 -43.90 -31.57 26.00
N GLY A 99 -44.60 -30.51 26.43
CA GLY A 99 -44.19 -29.12 26.18
C GLY A 99 -42.86 -28.75 26.85
N ILE A 100 -42.57 -29.27 28.03
CA ILE A 100 -41.27 -29.11 28.70
C ILE A 100 -40.18 -29.87 27.95
N GLU A 101 -40.44 -31.11 27.53
CA GLU A 101 -39.46 -31.94 26.82
C GLU A 101 -39.16 -31.44 25.40
N SER A 102 -40.13 -30.84 24.73
CA SER A 102 -40.05 -30.36 23.34
C SER A 102 -40.04 -28.83 23.22
N LEU A 103 -39.61 -28.12 24.26
CA LEU A 103 -39.70 -26.66 24.36
C LEU A 103 -39.11 -25.92 23.15
N HIS A 104 -37.96 -26.38 22.67
CA HIS A 104 -37.25 -25.85 21.49
C HIS A 104 -38.06 -25.91 20.19
N THR A 105 -38.98 -26.87 20.04
CA THR A 105 -39.87 -26.97 18.85
C THR A 105 -41.14 -26.12 18.97
N GLN A 106 -41.51 -25.76 20.20
CA GLN A 106 -42.76 -25.05 20.47
C GLN A 106 -42.58 -23.54 20.54
N ILE A 107 -41.36 -23.07 20.82
CA ILE A 107 -41.04 -21.65 20.82
C ILE A 107 -41.07 -21.13 19.37
N PRO A 108 -41.78 -20.02 19.09
CA PRO A 108 -41.74 -19.38 17.78
C PRO A 108 -40.31 -19.02 17.37
N LEU A 109 -40.03 -19.16 16.08
CA LEU A 109 -38.71 -18.90 15.52
C LEU A 109 -38.26 -17.46 15.83
N ILE A 110 -37.09 -17.31 16.45
CA ILE A 110 -36.48 -16.02 16.75
C ILE A 110 -35.47 -15.69 15.65
N HIS A 111 -35.81 -14.70 14.83
CA HIS A 111 -34.90 -14.20 13.80
C HIS A 111 -33.91 -13.20 14.37
N THR A 112 -32.63 -13.39 14.04
CA THR A 112 -31.50 -12.57 14.47
C THR A 112 -30.58 -12.37 13.29
N GLN A 113 -29.81 -11.28 13.30
CA GLN A 113 -28.89 -10.92 12.23
C GLN A 113 -27.53 -10.59 12.83
N LEU A 114 -26.48 -11.00 12.13
CA LEU A 114 -25.11 -10.68 12.49
C LEU A 114 -24.64 -9.53 11.59
N VAL A 115 -24.38 -8.37 12.20
CA VAL A 115 -24.05 -7.12 11.50
C VAL A 115 -22.65 -6.69 11.88
N PHE A 116 -21.89 -6.19 10.91
CA PHE A 116 -20.56 -5.63 11.15
C PHE A 116 -20.66 -4.14 11.48
N VAL A 117 -20.27 -3.76 12.70
CA VAL A 117 -20.33 -2.38 13.22
C VAL A 117 -19.05 -2.09 13.99
N GLN A 118 -18.41 -0.94 13.73
CA GLN A 118 -17.16 -0.52 14.40
C GLN A 118 -16.07 -1.61 14.38
N GLN A 119 -15.82 -2.21 13.22
CA GLN A 119 -14.82 -3.28 13.02
C GLN A 119 -15.06 -4.57 13.83
N LYS A 120 -16.27 -4.78 14.36
CA LYS A 120 -16.64 -6.00 15.09
C LYS A 120 -18.00 -6.51 14.64
N LEU A 121 -18.19 -7.83 14.70
CA LEU A 121 -19.49 -8.44 14.49
C LEU A 121 -20.33 -8.30 15.76
N GLN A 122 -21.58 -7.90 15.57
CA GLN A 122 -22.54 -7.75 16.65
C GLN A 122 -23.86 -8.40 16.25
N LEU A 123 -24.47 -9.11 17.20
CA LEU A 123 -25.81 -9.66 17.05
C LEU A 123 -26.86 -8.54 17.16
N ARG A 124 -27.80 -8.52 16.22
CA ARG A 124 -29.01 -7.69 16.25
C ARG A 124 -30.25 -8.57 16.14
N PRO A 125 -31.16 -8.57 17.13
CA PRO A 125 -31.05 -7.95 18.46
C PRO A 125 -29.87 -8.48 19.31
N PRO A 126 -29.43 -7.74 20.34
CA PRO A 126 -28.34 -8.21 21.21
C PRO A 126 -28.76 -9.45 22.00
N ILE A 127 -27.78 -10.20 22.51
CA ILE A 127 -28.01 -11.49 23.16
C ILE A 127 -28.94 -11.38 24.37
N GLU A 128 -28.91 -10.26 25.09
CA GLU A 128 -29.78 -9.99 26.23
C GLU A 128 -31.26 -9.92 25.81
N GLU A 129 -31.56 -9.33 24.64
CA GLU A 129 -32.92 -9.26 24.12
C GLU A 129 -33.40 -10.62 23.60
N ILE A 130 -32.51 -11.38 22.96
CA ILE A 130 -32.79 -12.76 22.53
C ILE A 130 -33.10 -13.64 23.75
N ARG A 131 -32.26 -13.57 24.79
CA ARG A 131 -32.49 -14.24 26.09
C ARG A 131 -33.84 -13.83 26.67
N ALA A 132 -34.14 -12.54 26.74
CA ALA A 132 -35.41 -12.06 27.29
C ALA A 132 -36.63 -12.58 26.52
N LYS A 133 -36.58 -12.62 25.19
CA LYS A 133 -37.66 -13.18 24.35
C LYS A 133 -37.83 -14.68 24.59
N TYR A 134 -36.74 -15.45 24.58
CA TYR A 134 -36.77 -16.89 24.83
C TYR A 134 -37.32 -17.21 26.22
N TYR A 135 -36.79 -16.58 27.27
CA TYR A 135 -37.22 -16.81 28.65
C TYR A 135 -38.66 -16.36 28.90
N LYS A 136 -39.14 -15.34 28.19
CA LYS A 136 -40.56 -14.93 28.24
C LYS A 136 -41.47 -16.01 27.69
N GLU A 137 -41.16 -16.60 26.53
CA GLU A 137 -41.96 -17.70 25.96
C GLU A 137 -41.86 -18.97 26.81
N MET A 138 -40.67 -19.29 27.31
CA MET A 138 -40.49 -20.39 28.25
C MET A 138 -41.32 -20.20 29.53
N ARG A 139 -41.30 -19.00 30.14
CA ARG A 139 -42.13 -18.69 31.32
C ARG A 139 -43.63 -18.77 31.00
N LYS A 140 -44.06 -18.33 29.82
CA LYS A 140 -45.46 -18.48 29.40
C LYS A 140 -45.86 -19.95 29.39
N LEU A 141 -45.05 -20.83 28.79
CA LEU A 141 -45.30 -22.26 28.74
C LEU A 141 -45.31 -22.89 30.14
N LEU A 142 -44.31 -22.56 30.97
CA LEU A 142 -44.21 -23.07 32.33
C LEU A 142 -45.38 -22.62 33.22
N SER A 143 -45.93 -21.42 33.02
CA SER A 143 -47.06 -20.87 33.78
C SER A 143 -48.46 -21.31 33.30
N ILE A 144 -48.55 -22.17 32.27
CA ILE A 144 -49.85 -22.67 31.76
C ILE A 144 -50.68 -23.34 32.87
N PRO A 145 -50.15 -24.23 33.72
CA PRO A 145 -50.93 -24.90 34.76
C PRO A 145 -51.52 -23.95 35.80
N GLU A 146 -50.83 -22.85 36.12
CA GLU A 146 -51.27 -21.85 37.11
C GLU A 146 -52.47 -21.04 36.60
N LYS A 147 -52.44 -20.68 35.31
CA LYS A 147 -53.48 -19.87 34.65
C LYS A 147 -54.65 -20.70 34.13
N PHE A 148 -54.58 -22.01 34.24
CA PHE A 148 -55.55 -22.91 33.64
C PHE A 148 -56.87 -22.90 34.44
N LYS A 149 -57.93 -22.37 33.83
CA LYS A 149 -59.29 -22.46 34.38
C LYS A 149 -59.90 -23.81 33.98
N GLY A 150 -60.27 -24.59 35.00
CA GLY A 150 -60.94 -25.89 34.86
C GLY A 150 -62.40 -25.77 34.46
N VAL A 151 -63.15 -26.88 34.62
CA VAL A 151 -64.61 -26.93 34.37
C VAL A 151 -65.43 -26.45 35.57
N LEU A 152 -64.80 -26.45 36.74
CA LEU A 152 -65.33 -25.87 37.97
C LEU A 152 -64.70 -24.48 38.16
N GLU A 153 -65.53 -23.46 38.35
CA GLU A 153 -65.08 -22.12 38.73
C GLU A 153 -64.85 -22.09 40.26
N GLY A 154 -63.59 -21.88 40.68
CA GLY A 154 -63.23 -21.74 42.10
C GLY A 154 -61.72 -21.71 42.32
N GLU A 155 -61.25 -20.91 43.29
CA GLU A 155 -59.83 -20.74 43.63
C GLU A 155 -59.13 -22.05 44.03
N GLN A 156 -59.86 -23.01 44.60
CA GLN A 156 -59.31 -24.30 45.03
C GLN A 156 -58.84 -25.17 43.84
N MET A 157 -59.44 -25.04 42.67
CA MET A 157 -59.04 -25.81 41.49
C MET A 157 -57.85 -25.21 40.75
N SER A 158 -57.67 -23.89 40.83
CA SER A 158 -56.42 -23.25 40.38
C SER A 158 -55.22 -23.77 41.20
N LYS A 159 -55.40 -23.96 42.51
CA LYS A 159 -54.39 -24.62 43.37
C LYS A 159 -54.12 -26.08 42.97
N PHE A 160 -55.15 -26.82 42.54
CA PHE A 160 -55.01 -28.20 42.09
C PHE A 160 -54.15 -28.32 40.82
N PHE A 161 -54.35 -27.45 39.82
CA PHE A 161 -53.51 -27.43 38.62
C PHE A 161 -52.13 -26.82 38.88
N ALA A 162 -52.01 -25.84 39.79
CA ALA A 162 -50.72 -25.29 40.21
C ALA A 162 -49.82 -26.33 40.87
N ALA A 163 -50.38 -27.30 41.61
CA ALA A 163 -49.61 -28.43 42.17
C ALA A 163 -48.95 -29.33 41.10
N MET A 164 -49.30 -29.18 39.81
CA MET A 164 -48.57 -29.83 38.71
C MET A 164 -47.19 -29.22 38.48
N LEU A 165 -46.96 -27.96 38.88
CA LEU A 165 -45.65 -27.33 38.80
C LEU A 165 -44.67 -28.06 39.71
N ASP A 166 -45.05 -28.27 40.97
CA ASP A 166 -44.22 -28.95 41.97
C ASP A 166 -43.90 -30.39 41.54
N LYS A 167 -44.87 -31.11 40.97
CA LYS A 167 -44.68 -32.49 40.48
C LYS A 167 -43.74 -32.61 39.29
N ASN A 168 -43.51 -31.53 38.54
CA ASN A 168 -42.61 -31.52 37.39
C ASN A 168 -41.38 -30.63 37.62
N ALA A 169 -41.19 -30.11 38.83
CA ALA A 169 -40.12 -29.19 39.18
C ALA A 169 -38.73 -29.80 38.91
N ASP A 170 -38.55 -31.10 39.11
CA ASP A 170 -37.31 -31.83 38.86
C ASP A 170 -36.83 -31.72 37.40
N ARG A 171 -37.73 -31.41 36.45
CA ARG A 171 -37.42 -31.26 35.03
C ARG A 171 -36.95 -29.87 34.66
N PHE A 172 -37.26 -28.86 35.48
CA PHE A 172 -36.92 -27.46 35.18
C PHE A 172 -35.41 -27.22 35.05
N PRO A 173 -34.53 -27.71 35.96
CA PRO A 173 -33.09 -27.50 35.83
C PRO A 173 -32.56 -27.92 34.46
N SER A 174 -32.97 -29.09 33.98
CA SER A 174 -32.54 -29.61 32.67
C SER A 174 -32.99 -28.76 31.47
N VAL A 175 -34.10 -28.03 31.61
CA VAL A 175 -34.59 -27.11 30.56
C VAL A 175 -33.79 -25.82 30.57
N TYR A 176 -33.53 -25.26 31.75
CA TYR A 176 -32.68 -24.07 31.88
C TYR A 176 -31.25 -24.34 31.41
N ASP A 177 -30.69 -25.52 31.72
CA ASP A 177 -29.35 -25.91 31.25
C ASP A 177 -29.27 -25.96 29.71
N LYS A 178 -30.28 -26.56 29.05
CA LYS A 178 -30.36 -26.59 27.58
C LYS A 178 -30.54 -25.20 26.99
N ALA A 179 -31.35 -24.35 27.62
CA ALA A 179 -31.53 -22.97 27.21
C ALA A 179 -30.20 -22.18 27.26
N GLU A 180 -29.44 -22.33 28.35
CA GLU A 180 -28.13 -21.67 28.48
C GLU A 180 -27.09 -22.23 27.50
N GLN A 181 -27.11 -23.53 27.20
CA GLN A 181 -26.29 -24.11 26.13
C GLN A 181 -26.61 -23.47 24.78
N LEU A 182 -27.89 -23.37 24.42
CA LEU A 182 -28.33 -22.71 23.19
C LEU A 182 -27.87 -21.25 23.11
N MET A 183 -27.98 -20.50 24.22
CA MET A 183 -27.52 -19.10 24.26
C MET A 183 -26.01 -18.98 24.09
N ARG A 184 -25.23 -19.88 24.71
CA ARG A 184 -23.77 -19.93 24.51
C ARG A 184 -23.39 -20.28 23.07
N ASP A 185 -24.15 -21.15 22.43
CA ASP A 185 -23.90 -21.51 21.03
C ASP A 185 -24.20 -20.33 20.10
N VAL A 186 -25.25 -19.55 20.37
CA VAL A 186 -25.55 -18.29 19.66
C VAL A 186 -24.46 -17.25 19.86
N GLU A 187 -23.94 -17.09 21.09
CA GLU A 187 -22.84 -16.16 21.40
C GLU A 187 -21.55 -16.50 20.65
N LYS A 188 -21.31 -17.77 20.30
CA LYS A 188 -20.09 -18.21 19.60
C LYS A 188 -20.18 -18.16 18.08
N VAL A 189 -21.32 -17.74 17.51
CA VAL A 189 -21.51 -17.71 16.06
C VAL A 189 -20.57 -16.71 15.38
N ASP A 190 -20.23 -15.60 16.05
CA ASP A 190 -19.30 -14.59 15.56
C ASP A 190 -17.86 -15.11 15.42
N LEU A 191 -17.43 -16.01 16.30
CA LEU A 191 -16.09 -16.61 16.30
C LEU A 191 -15.79 -17.37 15.01
N GLN A 192 -16.80 -17.92 14.33
CA GLN A 192 -16.64 -18.61 13.05
C GLN A 192 -16.13 -17.68 11.93
N PHE A 193 -16.31 -16.36 12.12
CA PHE A 193 -15.93 -15.33 11.17
C PHE A 193 -14.72 -14.50 11.65
N ALA A 194 -14.17 -14.78 12.84
CA ALA A 194 -13.10 -13.98 13.43
C ALA A 194 -11.84 -13.92 12.54
N ASP A 195 -11.44 -15.07 11.98
CA ASP A 195 -10.25 -15.17 11.11
C ASP A 195 -10.37 -14.30 9.84
N TRP A 196 -11.59 -14.11 9.34
CA TRP A 196 -11.85 -13.30 8.16
C TRP A 196 -11.76 -11.80 8.43
N LEU A 197 -11.97 -11.40 9.68
CA LEU A 197 -12.03 -10.00 10.10
C LEU A 197 -10.69 -9.45 10.60
N VAL A 198 -9.66 -10.30 10.71
CA VAL A 198 -8.30 -9.87 11.08
C VAL A 198 -7.79 -8.79 10.12
N LEU A 199 -8.14 -8.89 8.83
CA LEU A 199 -7.77 -7.92 7.80
C LEU A 199 -8.35 -6.52 8.03
N ALA A 200 -9.39 -6.37 8.84
CA ALA A 200 -9.96 -5.06 9.18
C ALA A 200 -9.09 -4.27 10.18
N GLN A 201 -8.19 -4.95 10.91
CA GLN A 201 -7.43 -4.39 12.02
C GLN A 201 -5.97 -4.06 11.67
N VAL A 202 -5.53 -4.44 10.47
CA VAL A 202 -4.14 -4.28 10.03
C VAL A 202 -4.05 -3.13 9.02
N ASP A 203 -2.95 -2.39 9.07
CA ASP A 203 -2.60 -1.45 8.02
C ASP A 203 -2.08 -2.22 6.79
N LEU A 204 -2.94 -2.32 5.77
CA LEU A 204 -2.65 -3.06 4.55
C LEU A 204 -1.59 -2.39 3.70
N GLU A 205 -1.50 -1.05 3.72
CA GLU A 205 -0.61 -0.30 2.83
C GLU A 205 0.85 -0.52 3.24
N GLN A 206 1.15 -0.30 4.52
CA GLN A 206 2.50 -0.51 5.06
C GLN A 206 2.95 -1.97 4.91
N LEU A 207 2.07 -2.93 5.22
CA LEU A 207 2.41 -4.35 5.16
C LEU A 207 2.68 -4.81 3.72
N ILE A 208 1.96 -4.27 2.74
CA ILE A 208 2.18 -4.59 1.33
C ILE A 208 3.49 -3.98 0.82
N GLU A 209 3.81 -2.74 1.20
CA GLU A 209 5.08 -2.10 0.80
C GLU A 209 6.31 -2.81 1.37
N GLU A 210 6.24 -3.30 2.61
CA GLU A 210 7.35 -4.02 3.24
C GLU A 210 7.52 -5.45 2.70
N SER A 211 6.43 -6.09 2.27
CA SER A 211 6.44 -7.52 1.92
C SER A 211 6.50 -7.82 0.43
N LEU A 212 6.01 -6.95 -0.45
CA LEU A 212 5.93 -7.22 -1.88
C LEU A 212 7.00 -6.44 -2.65
N SER A 213 7.82 -7.15 -3.43
CA SER A 213 8.88 -6.52 -4.23
C SER A 213 8.90 -6.97 -5.69
N LYS A 214 8.45 -8.20 -5.99
CA LYS A 214 8.41 -8.78 -7.33
C LYS A 214 6.99 -8.93 -7.85
N ALA A 215 6.79 -8.84 -9.17
CA ALA A 215 5.49 -9.03 -9.81
C ALA A 215 4.79 -10.34 -9.40
N SER A 216 5.57 -11.41 -9.20
CA SER A 216 5.10 -12.71 -8.71
C SER A 216 4.38 -12.62 -7.36
N ASP A 217 4.81 -11.71 -6.49
CA ASP A 217 4.31 -11.59 -5.13
C ASP A 217 2.87 -11.03 -5.18
N TRP A 218 2.63 -9.96 -5.94
CA TRP A 218 1.27 -9.46 -6.21
C TRP A 218 0.39 -10.50 -6.91
N GLU A 219 0.92 -11.22 -7.89
CA GLU A 219 0.15 -12.25 -8.61
C GLU A 219 -0.31 -13.38 -7.66
N MET A 220 0.58 -13.84 -6.77
CA MET A 220 0.27 -14.86 -5.77
C MET A 220 -0.79 -14.36 -4.78
N GLN A 221 -0.67 -13.13 -4.29
CA GLN A 221 -1.65 -12.54 -3.38
C GLN A 221 -3.02 -12.38 -4.05
N LEU A 222 -3.07 -11.92 -5.31
CA LEU A 222 -4.32 -11.79 -6.07
C LEU A 222 -4.97 -13.16 -6.36
N LYS A 223 -4.18 -14.20 -6.60
CA LYS A 223 -4.67 -15.58 -6.73
C LYS A 223 -5.27 -16.08 -5.41
N MET A 224 -4.60 -15.84 -4.28
CA MET A 224 -5.13 -16.19 -2.95
C MET A 224 -6.39 -15.41 -2.62
N LEU A 225 -6.46 -14.13 -2.97
CA LEU A 225 -7.65 -13.30 -2.78
C LEU A 225 -8.86 -13.85 -3.57
N LYS A 226 -8.65 -14.25 -4.82
CA LYS A 226 -9.69 -14.92 -5.63
C LYS A 226 -10.13 -16.26 -5.04
N ALA A 227 -9.21 -17.05 -4.49
CA ALA A 227 -9.56 -18.30 -3.82
C ALA A 227 -10.40 -18.03 -2.56
N LYS A 228 -10.02 -17.04 -1.76
CA LYS A 228 -10.76 -16.60 -0.57
C LYS A 228 -12.14 -16.04 -0.91
N GLY A 229 -12.29 -15.27 -2.00
CA GLY A 229 -13.61 -14.84 -2.48
C GLY A 229 -14.55 -16.00 -2.78
N ARG A 230 -14.06 -17.08 -3.42
CA ARG A 230 -14.86 -18.29 -3.66
C ARG A 230 -15.20 -19.06 -2.38
N GLU A 231 -14.37 -18.98 -1.35
CA GLU A 231 -14.66 -19.56 -0.03
C GLU A 231 -15.78 -18.78 0.68
N VAL A 232 -15.83 -17.46 0.54
CA VAL A 232 -16.90 -16.61 1.11
C VAL A 232 -18.27 -16.94 0.51
N GLU A 233 -18.32 -17.19 -0.81
CA GLU A 233 -19.56 -17.62 -1.47
C GLU A 233 -20.12 -18.94 -0.90
N LYS A 234 -19.24 -19.84 -0.46
CA LYS A 234 -19.62 -21.14 0.15
C LYS A 234 -20.11 -21.03 1.59
N LEU A 235 -19.86 -19.92 2.28
CA LEU A 235 -20.33 -19.73 3.64
C LEU A 235 -21.87 -19.81 3.67
N PRO A 236 -22.51 -20.31 4.75
CA PRO A 236 -23.96 -20.32 4.84
C PRO A 236 -24.51 -18.89 5.00
N ASN A 237 -25.69 -18.58 4.41
CA ASN A 237 -26.40 -17.30 4.58
C ASN A 237 -27.26 -17.24 5.86
N GLU A 238 -27.59 -18.42 6.39
CA GLU A 238 -28.38 -18.60 7.61
C GLU A 238 -27.78 -19.74 8.42
N ILE A 239 -27.60 -19.52 9.72
CA ILE A 239 -27.25 -20.56 10.69
C ILE A 239 -28.47 -20.78 11.56
N ARG A 240 -28.98 -22.02 11.58
CA ARG A 240 -30.16 -22.41 12.36
C ARG A 240 -29.71 -23.15 13.62
N LEU A 241 -29.96 -22.55 14.77
CA LEU A 241 -29.72 -23.11 16.10
C LEU A 241 -31.08 -23.34 16.78
N GLU A 242 -31.62 -24.55 16.61
CA GLU A 242 -32.95 -24.92 17.10
C GLU A 242 -34.06 -23.91 16.73
N CYS A 243 -34.53 -23.10 17.70
CA CYS A 243 -35.55 -22.07 17.50
C CYS A 243 -35.00 -20.68 17.14
N ILE A 244 -33.68 -20.51 17.04
CA ILE A 244 -33.01 -19.25 16.71
C ILE A 244 -32.39 -19.36 15.33
N VAL A 245 -32.69 -18.40 14.46
CA VAL A 245 -32.07 -18.30 13.13
C VAL A 245 -31.22 -17.05 13.09
N VAL A 246 -29.93 -17.24 12.86
CA VAL A 246 -28.94 -16.17 12.70
C VAL A 246 -28.67 -15.97 11.21
N SER A 247 -29.08 -14.84 10.66
CA SER A 247 -28.67 -14.44 9.32
C SER A 247 -27.24 -13.92 9.35
N THR A 248 -26.39 -14.50 8.52
CA THR A 248 -24.96 -14.15 8.38
C THR A 248 -24.71 -13.22 7.19
N ALA A 249 -25.76 -12.75 6.51
CA ALA A 249 -25.65 -11.88 5.34
C ALA A 249 -24.83 -10.61 5.62
N GLY A 250 -24.98 -10.02 6.80
CA GLY A 250 -24.20 -8.85 7.21
C GLY A 250 -22.71 -9.16 7.43
N ALA A 251 -22.36 -10.35 7.95
CA ALA A 251 -20.97 -10.80 8.03
C ALA A 251 -20.36 -10.99 6.64
N LYS A 252 -21.08 -11.67 5.75
CA LYS A 252 -20.62 -11.91 4.38
C LYS A 252 -20.34 -10.61 3.63
N SER A 253 -21.30 -9.68 3.67
CA SER A 253 -21.14 -8.37 3.04
C SER A 253 -19.91 -7.63 3.57
N ALA A 254 -19.66 -7.71 4.88
CA ALA A 254 -18.48 -7.09 5.48
C ALA A 254 -17.17 -7.77 5.05
N ILE A 255 -17.16 -9.10 4.95
CA ILE A 255 -15.99 -9.83 4.46
C ILE A 255 -15.73 -9.51 2.98
N ASP A 256 -16.78 -9.45 2.16
CA ASP A 256 -16.69 -9.06 0.75
C ASP A 256 -16.13 -7.63 0.60
N GLU A 257 -16.61 -6.68 1.40
CA GLU A 257 -16.06 -5.31 1.46
C GLU A 257 -14.59 -5.28 1.87
N LEU A 258 -14.18 -6.11 2.84
CA LEU A 258 -12.77 -6.23 3.26
C LEU A 258 -11.90 -6.84 2.15
N LEU A 259 -12.37 -7.89 1.48
CA LEU A 259 -11.66 -8.49 0.35
C LEU A 259 -11.52 -7.51 -0.81
N GLN A 260 -12.57 -6.73 -1.09
CA GLN A 260 -12.54 -5.68 -2.10
C GLN A 260 -11.54 -4.59 -1.72
N ARG A 261 -11.52 -4.17 -0.44
CA ARG A 261 -10.51 -3.21 0.05
C ARG A 261 -9.09 -3.73 -0.15
N VAL A 262 -8.82 -5.00 0.16
CA VAL A 262 -7.50 -5.61 -0.09
C VAL A 262 -7.16 -5.62 -1.58
N PHE A 263 -8.12 -5.93 -2.45
CA PHE A 263 -7.92 -5.86 -3.90
C PHE A 263 -7.54 -4.46 -4.37
N ASP A 264 -8.27 -3.45 -3.88
CA ASP A 264 -8.05 -2.05 -4.23
C ASP A 264 -6.68 -1.56 -3.73
N THR A 265 -6.30 -1.91 -2.50
CA THR A 265 -4.97 -1.59 -1.95
C THR A 265 -3.84 -2.30 -2.70
N LEU A 266 -3.99 -3.58 -3.06
CA LEU A 266 -3.00 -4.29 -3.89
C LEU A 266 -2.85 -3.64 -5.27
N THR A 267 -3.96 -3.21 -5.88
CA THR A 267 -3.96 -2.54 -7.17
C THR A 267 -3.30 -1.15 -7.06
N TRP A 268 -3.61 -0.41 -6.00
CA TRP A 268 -3.05 0.90 -5.75
C TRP A 268 -1.54 0.85 -5.49
N THR A 269 -1.08 -0.04 -4.61
CA THR A 269 0.36 -0.23 -4.32
C THR A 269 1.15 -0.68 -5.56
N LEU A 270 0.57 -1.54 -6.40
CA LEU A 270 1.18 -1.91 -7.68
C LEU A 270 1.30 -0.70 -8.62
N ARG A 271 0.23 0.12 -8.75
CA ARG A 271 0.28 1.37 -9.53
C ARG A 271 1.32 2.34 -8.98
N LEU A 272 1.38 2.50 -7.66
CA LEU A 272 2.35 3.37 -6.99
C LEU A 272 3.78 2.93 -7.27
N SER A 273 4.10 1.64 -7.05
CA SER A 273 5.42 1.06 -7.36
C SER A 273 5.82 1.31 -8.82
N ILE A 274 4.91 1.10 -9.77
CA ILE A 274 5.17 1.34 -11.20
C ILE A 274 5.43 2.82 -11.46
N ASN A 275 4.56 3.71 -10.99
CA ASN A 275 4.69 5.15 -11.22
C ASN A 275 5.96 5.73 -10.60
N THR A 276 6.32 5.33 -9.39
CA THR A 276 7.55 5.77 -8.72
C THR A 276 8.78 5.38 -9.54
N LYS A 277 8.86 4.12 -10.01
CA LYS A 277 9.96 3.66 -10.88
C LYS A 277 9.97 4.38 -12.24
N LEU A 278 8.80 4.60 -12.86
CA LEU A 278 8.68 5.37 -14.11
C LEU A 278 9.18 6.79 -13.93
N GLN A 279 8.84 7.47 -12.83
CA GLN A 279 9.33 8.82 -12.55
C GLN A 279 10.85 8.86 -12.36
N THR A 280 11.44 7.89 -11.65
CA THR A 280 12.91 7.80 -11.51
C THR A 280 13.59 7.65 -12.86
N ILE A 281 13.06 6.79 -13.73
CA ILE A 281 13.56 6.60 -15.10
C ILE A 281 13.39 7.87 -15.92
N GLN A 282 12.23 8.52 -15.84
CA GLN A 282 11.96 9.76 -16.57
C GLN A 282 12.92 10.88 -16.16
N GLN A 283 13.19 11.04 -14.87
CA GLN A 283 14.15 12.01 -14.35
C GLN A 283 15.56 11.72 -14.88
N PHE A 284 15.99 10.45 -14.83
CA PHE A 284 17.27 10.03 -15.39
C PHE A 284 17.36 10.35 -16.90
N LEU A 285 16.38 9.92 -17.70
CA LEU A 285 16.38 10.16 -19.14
C LEU A 285 16.39 11.65 -19.46
N THR A 286 15.59 12.46 -18.76
CA THR A 286 15.55 13.91 -18.99
C THR A 286 16.89 14.57 -18.70
N GLN A 287 17.53 14.21 -17.59
CA GLN A 287 18.86 14.71 -17.22
C GLN A 287 19.93 14.26 -18.20
N ALA A 288 19.96 12.97 -18.53
CA ALA A 288 20.96 12.39 -19.41
C ALA A 288 20.84 12.93 -20.84
N ILE A 289 19.62 13.03 -21.38
CA ILE A 289 19.36 13.66 -22.69
C ILE A 289 19.85 15.13 -22.69
N GLY A 290 19.57 15.88 -21.62
CA GLY A 290 20.03 17.26 -21.46
C GLY A 290 21.55 17.37 -21.56
N VAL A 291 22.28 16.52 -20.83
CA VAL A 291 23.74 16.49 -20.86
C VAL A 291 24.29 16.03 -22.21
N LEU A 292 23.76 14.93 -22.78
CA LEU A 292 24.22 14.40 -24.07
C LEU A 292 23.99 15.36 -25.24
N SER A 293 23.02 16.28 -25.10
CA SER A 293 22.74 17.32 -26.09
C SER A 293 23.69 18.53 -26.00
N SER A 294 24.40 18.69 -24.87
CA SER A 294 25.37 19.77 -24.68
C SER A 294 26.68 19.46 -25.38
N ARG A 295 27.27 20.48 -26.02
CA ARG A 295 28.55 20.34 -26.72
C ARG A 295 29.68 20.93 -25.86
N PRO A 296 30.68 20.12 -25.47
CA PRO A 296 31.76 20.61 -24.61
C PRO A 296 32.59 21.70 -25.32
N GLN A 297 32.92 22.77 -24.59
CA GLN A 297 33.67 23.93 -25.09
C GLN A 297 35.12 23.99 -24.57
N SER A 298 35.47 23.14 -23.61
CA SER A 298 36.80 23.09 -22.99
C SER A 298 37.28 21.65 -22.81
N ILE A 299 38.58 21.48 -22.55
CA ILE A 299 39.18 20.16 -22.27
C ILE A 299 38.57 19.52 -21.02
N ASP A 300 38.29 20.32 -20.00
CA ASP A 300 37.70 19.88 -18.74
C ASP A 300 36.26 19.41 -18.96
N GLU A 301 35.48 20.15 -19.76
CA GLU A 301 34.13 19.75 -20.17
C GLU A 301 34.14 18.50 -21.05
N VAL A 302 35.16 18.30 -21.90
CA VAL A 302 35.34 17.07 -22.69
C VAL A 302 35.62 15.87 -21.77
N ALA A 303 36.47 16.05 -20.76
CA ALA A 303 36.75 15.00 -19.77
C ALA A 303 35.50 14.65 -18.97
N GLU A 304 34.75 15.66 -18.51
CA GLU A 304 33.47 15.49 -17.81
C GLU A 304 32.42 14.79 -18.70
N ALA A 305 32.31 15.17 -19.97
CA ALA A 305 31.39 14.55 -20.93
C ALA A 305 31.71 13.07 -21.17
N ASN A 306 32.99 12.70 -21.26
CA ASN A 306 33.42 11.29 -21.37
C ASN A 306 33.11 10.49 -20.09
N ALA A 307 33.35 11.09 -18.92
CA ALA A 307 33.03 10.48 -17.63
C ALA A 307 31.52 10.22 -17.51
N ARG A 308 30.69 11.24 -17.80
CA ARG A 308 29.22 11.12 -17.79
C ARG A 308 28.71 10.12 -18.83
N HIS A 309 29.29 10.07 -20.03
CA HIS A 309 28.93 9.07 -21.04
C HIS A 309 29.12 7.64 -20.53
N THR A 310 30.26 7.38 -19.89
CA THR A 310 30.58 6.06 -19.31
C THR A 310 29.62 5.72 -18.16
N GLU A 311 29.33 6.70 -17.30
CA GLU A 311 28.37 6.55 -16.20
C GLU A 311 26.96 6.22 -16.72
N TYR A 312 26.46 6.98 -17.70
CA TYR A 312 25.16 6.77 -18.34
C TYR A 312 25.07 5.42 -19.04
N GLY A 313 26.16 4.94 -19.64
CA GLY A 313 26.22 3.59 -20.20
C GLY A 313 26.08 2.49 -19.14
N ARG A 314 26.64 2.69 -17.94
CA ARG A 314 26.47 1.77 -16.80
C ARG A 314 25.05 1.81 -16.25
N THR A 315 24.55 3.00 -15.92
CA THR A 315 23.20 3.15 -15.35
C THR A 315 22.11 2.69 -16.31
N ASN A 316 22.28 2.89 -17.63
CA ASN A 316 21.35 2.36 -18.64
C ASN A 316 21.21 0.83 -18.56
N LYS A 317 22.31 0.09 -18.36
CA LYS A 317 22.26 -1.38 -18.21
C LYS A 317 21.49 -1.80 -16.96
N GLU A 318 21.71 -1.11 -15.85
CA GLU A 318 21.01 -1.35 -14.58
C GLU A 318 19.51 -1.04 -14.71
N LEU A 319 19.17 0.09 -15.33
CA LEU A 319 17.79 0.50 -15.53
C LEU A 319 17.06 -0.43 -16.52
N LYS A 320 17.71 -0.95 -17.57
CA LYS A 320 17.13 -1.96 -18.47
C LYS A 320 16.76 -3.26 -17.74
N ALA A 321 17.59 -3.72 -16.81
CA ALA A 321 17.25 -4.88 -16.00
C ALA A 321 16.00 -4.60 -15.12
N SER A 322 15.91 -3.41 -14.55
CA SER A 322 14.73 -2.98 -13.77
C SER A 322 13.47 -2.79 -14.63
N TRP A 323 13.62 -2.39 -15.90
CA TRP A 323 12.53 -2.20 -16.86
C TRP A 323 11.81 -3.50 -17.19
N ALA A 324 12.54 -4.62 -17.30
CA ALA A 324 11.92 -5.93 -17.51
C ALA A 324 10.95 -6.29 -16.38
N VAL A 325 11.39 -6.12 -15.13
CA VAL A 325 10.54 -6.33 -13.94
C VAL A 325 9.36 -5.36 -13.91
N LEU A 326 9.59 -4.09 -14.27
CA LEU A 326 8.54 -3.07 -14.37
C LEU A 326 7.48 -3.44 -15.43
N ASN A 327 7.90 -4.00 -16.56
CA ASN A 327 7.01 -4.41 -17.64
C ASN A 327 6.16 -5.64 -17.26
N GLU A 328 6.72 -6.57 -16.49
CA GLU A 328 5.96 -7.66 -15.87
C GLU A 328 4.90 -7.11 -14.90
N GLN A 329 5.27 -6.17 -14.03
CA GLN A 329 4.36 -5.48 -13.11
C GLN A 329 3.23 -4.74 -13.87
N HIS A 330 3.56 -4.05 -14.96
CA HIS A 330 2.60 -3.33 -15.81
C HIS A 330 1.64 -4.26 -16.54
N THR A 331 2.14 -5.39 -17.06
CA THR A 331 1.33 -6.42 -17.70
C THR A 331 0.33 -7.01 -16.71
N LEU A 332 0.78 -7.32 -15.49
CA LEU A 332 -0.09 -7.77 -14.41
C LEU A 332 -1.16 -6.71 -14.09
N LEU A 333 -0.76 -5.44 -13.94
CA LEU A 333 -1.70 -4.34 -13.67
C LEU A 333 -2.77 -4.23 -14.77
N ARG A 334 -2.39 -4.32 -16.05
CA ARG A 334 -3.34 -4.29 -17.18
C ARG A 334 -4.31 -5.46 -17.12
N SER A 335 -3.82 -6.65 -16.77
CA SER A 335 -4.67 -7.86 -16.65
C SER A 335 -5.67 -7.80 -15.48
N VAL A 336 -5.29 -7.14 -14.39
CA VAL A 336 -6.05 -7.12 -13.13
C VAL A 336 -6.99 -5.92 -13.06
N ALA A 337 -6.50 -4.73 -13.42
CA ALA A 337 -7.23 -3.48 -13.29
C ALA A 337 -7.82 -2.98 -14.62
N GLY A 338 -7.61 -3.68 -15.73
CA GLY A 338 -8.13 -3.33 -17.06
C GLY A 338 -7.50 -2.09 -17.71
N SER A 339 -6.82 -1.24 -16.94
CA SER A 339 -6.10 -0.05 -17.42
C SER A 339 -4.62 -0.16 -17.09
N GLY A 340 -3.76 0.09 -18.08
CA GLY A 340 -2.31 0.25 -17.85
C GLY A 340 -1.94 1.70 -17.52
N VAL A 341 -0.64 1.93 -17.33
CA VAL A 341 -0.06 3.28 -17.27
C VAL A 341 0.36 3.71 -18.67
N ASP A 342 -0.18 4.82 -19.17
CA ASP A 342 0.06 5.32 -20.54
C ASP A 342 1.47 5.91 -20.73
N GLN A 343 2.11 6.36 -19.65
CA GLN A 343 3.47 6.94 -19.67
C GLN A 343 4.56 5.94 -20.12
N MET A 344 4.25 4.64 -20.13
CA MET A 344 5.17 3.57 -20.52
C MET A 344 5.63 3.71 -21.97
N THR A 345 4.72 4.02 -22.90
CA THR A 345 5.05 4.15 -24.33
C THR A 345 5.89 5.39 -24.59
N SER A 346 5.50 6.54 -24.02
CA SER A 346 6.28 7.77 -24.19
C SER A 346 7.68 7.67 -23.58
N LEU A 347 7.83 6.94 -22.47
CA LEU A 347 9.14 6.69 -21.87
C LEU A 347 9.99 5.74 -22.72
N SER A 348 9.37 4.75 -23.36
CA SER A 348 10.07 3.88 -24.32
C SER A 348 10.63 4.71 -25.49
N ASP A 349 9.85 5.63 -26.04
CA ASP A 349 10.30 6.51 -27.14
C ASP A 349 11.44 7.45 -26.69
N GLN A 350 11.34 8.02 -25.47
CA GLN A 350 12.41 8.83 -24.89
C GLN A 350 13.68 8.01 -24.64
N TRP A 351 13.52 6.75 -24.25
CA TRP A 351 14.63 5.84 -24.02
C TRP A 351 15.34 5.52 -25.32
N GLU A 352 14.61 5.17 -26.39
CA GLU A 352 15.19 4.93 -27.72
C GLU A 352 15.97 6.16 -28.21
N LYS A 353 15.41 7.37 -28.04
CA LYS A 353 16.12 8.62 -28.34
C LYS A 353 17.41 8.76 -27.54
N PHE A 354 17.36 8.46 -26.23
CA PHE A 354 18.54 8.48 -25.36
C PHE A 354 19.60 7.48 -25.83
N GLU A 355 19.24 6.25 -26.21
CA GLU A 355 20.22 5.25 -26.68
C GLU A 355 20.91 5.70 -27.97
N LEU A 356 20.13 6.22 -28.93
CA LEU A 356 20.67 6.77 -30.17
C LEU A 356 21.64 7.93 -29.92
N MET A 357 21.31 8.81 -28.97
CA MET A 357 22.21 9.90 -28.57
C MET A 357 23.43 9.38 -27.84
N LEU A 358 23.29 8.37 -26.97
CA LEU A 358 24.41 7.77 -26.28
C LEU A 358 25.39 7.14 -27.28
N ASP A 359 24.90 6.32 -28.22
CA ASP A 359 25.71 5.66 -29.25
C ASP A 359 26.47 6.66 -30.13
N SER A 360 25.85 7.81 -30.45
CA SER A 360 26.47 8.87 -31.25
C SER A 360 27.31 9.87 -30.43
N HIS A 361 27.18 9.92 -29.11
CA HIS A 361 27.84 10.91 -28.25
C HIS A 361 29.36 10.82 -28.32
N GLN A 362 29.93 9.61 -28.40
CA GLN A 362 31.38 9.44 -28.50
C GLN A 362 31.93 10.02 -29.81
N MET A 363 31.14 9.96 -30.90
CA MET A 363 31.51 10.57 -32.18
C MET A 363 31.41 12.10 -32.09
N MET A 364 30.34 12.62 -31.50
CA MET A 364 30.18 14.05 -31.23
C MET A 364 31.33 14.63 -30.41
N ILE A 365 31.75 13.95 -29.33
CA ILE A 365 32.90 14.38 -28.52
C ILE A 365 34.18 14.44 -29.38
N LYS A 366 34.46 13.41 -30.19
CA LYS A 366 35.64 13.38 -31.05
C LYS A 366 35.64 14.52 -32.05
N GLU A 367 34.51 14.76 -32.72
CA GLU A 367 34.35 15.90 -33.63
C GLU A 367 34.56 17.24 -32.92
N GLN A 368 34.00 17.39 -31.71
CA GLN A 368 34.12 18.61 -30.93
C GLN A 368 35.57 18.86 -30.46
N VAL A 369 36.34 17.82 -30.12
CA VAL A 369 37.77 17.93 -29.81
C VAL A 369 38.55 18.46 -31.02
N GLU A 370 38.26 17.98 -32.23
CA GLU A 370 38.91 18.47 -33.44
C GLU A 370 38.54 19.93 -33.74
N VAL A 371 37.28 20.32 -33.50
CA VAL A 371 36.85 21.73 -33.58
C VAL A 371 37.62 22.59 -32.57
N LEU A 372 37.76 22.16 -31.31
CA LEU A 372 38.53 22.90 -30.31
C LEU A 372 40.00 23.07 -30.71
N LYS A 373 40.65 22.02 -31.22
CA LYS A 373 42.03 22.11 -31.74
C LYS A 373 42.14 23.14 -32.87
N SER A 374 41.20 23.12 -33.82
CA SER A 374 41.18 24.10 -34.92
C SER A 374 40.96 25.54 -34.44
N ASN A 375 40.12 25.74 -33.41
CA ASN A 375 39.90 27.05 -32.81
C ASN A 375 41.17 27.58 -32.14
N VAL A 376 41.91 26.71 -31.45
CA VAL A 376 43.22 27.06 -30.88
C VAL A 376 44.21 27.47 -31.98
N ASP A 377 44.31 26.71 -33.08
CA ASP A 377 45.17 27.04 -34.22
C ASP A 377 44.81 28.41 -34.85
N ILE A 378 43.51 28.72 -34.98
CA ILE A 378 43.04 30.04 -35.46
C ILE A 378 43.46 31.16 -34.51
N ARG A 379 43.32 30.97 -33.18
CA ARG A 379 43.72 31.98 -32.18
C ARG A 379 45.23 32.19 -32.15
N VAL A 380 46.01 31.12 -32.30
CA VAL A 380 47.47 31.18 -32.41
C VAL A 380 47.89 32.01 -33.62
N LYS A 381 47.26 31.79 -34.79
CA LYS A 381 47.50 32.60 -35.99
C LYS A 381 47.11 34.06 -35.78
N ALA A 382 45.96 34.32 -35.17
CA ALA A 382 45.51 35.68 -34.88
C ALA A 382 46.48 36.43 -33.94
N LEU A 383 46.99 35.75 -32.89
CA LEU A 383 47.97 36.34 -31.99
C LEU A 383 49.31 36.63 -32.69
N ASN A 384 49.75 35.74 -33.58
CA ASN A 384 50.93 36.00 -34.41
C ASN A 384 50.72 37.20 -35.35
N ASP A 385 49.56 37.29 -36.02
CA ASP A 385 49.24 38.44 -36.89
C ASP A 385 49.19 39.76 -36.09
N GLU A 386 48.69 39.73 -34.85
CA GLU A 386 48.69 40.89 -33.96
C GLU A 386 50.09 41.26 -33.48
N ALA A 387 50.92 40.27 -33.14
CA ALA A 387 52.33 40.45 -32.79
C ALA A 387 53.11 41.05 -33.98
N GLU A 388 52.89 40.59 -35.20
CA GLU A 388 53.50 41.15 -36.41
C GLU A 388 53.06 42.60 -36.66
N LYS A 389 51.77 42.92 -36.48
CA LYS A 389 51.27 44.30 -36.59
C LYS A 389 51.87 45.21 -35.53
N LEU A 390 51.99 44.73 -34.29
CA LEU A 390 52.61 45.48 -33.20
C LEU A 390 54.10 45.69 -33.48
N ALA A 391 54.81 44.66 -33.92
CA ALA A 391 56.21 44.74 -34.29
C ALA A 391 56.45 45.69 -35.47
N ALA A 392 55.57 45.70 -36.47
CA ALA A 392 55.64 46.65 -37.59
C ALA A 392 55.43 48.10 -37.12
N ARG A 393 54.43 48.34 -36.27
CA ARG A 393 54.18 49.66 -35.66
C ARG A 393 55.36 50.12 -34.80
N TRP A 394 55.90 49.21 -33.98
CA TRP A 394 57.07 49.44 -33.16
C TRP A 394 58.28 49.82 -34.02
N ASN A 395 58.62 49.01 -35.02
CA ASN A 395 59.77 49.30 -35.89
C ASN A 395 59.63 50.59 -36.71
N GLN A 396 58.39 50.98 -37.06
CA GLN A 396 58.14 52.21 -37.80
C GLN A 396 58.27 53.47 -36.93
N PHE A 397 57.80 53.42 -35.69
CA PHE A 397 57.66 54.58 -34.81
C PHE A 397 58.61 54.59 -33.62
N LYS A 398 59.49 53.57 -33.47
CA LYS A 398 60.42 53.52 -32.36
C LYS A 398 61.30 54.77 -32.32
N PRO A 399 61.47 55.40 -31.15
CA PRO A 399 62.25 56.63 -31.02
C PRO A 399 63.68 56.41 -31.51
N LYS A 400 64.10 57.12 -32.55
CA LYS A 400 65.50 57.09 -33.02
C LYS A 400 66.39 57.87 -32.05
N SER A 401 67.68 57.56 -32.02
CA SER A 401 68.68 58.24 -31.17
C SER A 401 68.68 59.78 -31.31
N ASP A 402 68.17 60.32 -32.42
CA ASP A 402 68.01 61.77 -32.65
C ASP A 402 66.90 62.41 -31.79
N ALA A 403 65.96 61.62 -31.26
CA ALA A 403 64.93 62.09 -30.34
C ALA A 403 65.52 62.54 -28.98
N LEU A 404 66.74 62.08 -28.65
CA LEU A 404 67.50 62.52 -27.48
C LEU A 404 68.08 63.94 -27.63
N GLN A 405 68.03 64.51 -28.84
CA GLN A 405 68.47 65.88 -29.13
C GLN A 405 67.29 66.87 -29.29
N GLY A 406 66.04 66.40 -29.15
CA GLY A 406 64.84 67.21 -29.28
C GLY A 406 64.41 67.94 -28.00
N ASP A 407 63.41 68.81 -28.10
CA ASP A 407 62.80 69.52 -26.97
C ASP A 407 62.23 68.55 -25.91
N ARG A 408 62.18 68.98 -24.65
CA ARG A 408 61.62 68.24 -23.48
C ARG A 408 60.25 67.59 -23.75
N LYS A 409 59.40 68.23 -24.56
CA LYS A 409 58.09 67.71 -24.96
C LYS A 409 58.15 66.53 -25.94
N ALA A 410 59.18 66.46 -26.80
CA ALA A 410 59.38 65.36 -27.74
C ALA A 410 59.86 64.10 -27.03
N MET A 411 60.72 64.25 -26.00
CA MET A 411 61.17 63.14 -25.15
C MET A 411 60.02 62.54 -24.33
N LEU A 412 59.18 63.37 -23.69
CA LEU A 412 58.02 62.89 -22.93
C LEU A 412 57.03 62.09 -23.80
N LYS A 413 56.77 62.54 -25.03
CA LYS A 413 55.93 61.79 -25.98
C LYS A 413 56.54 60.45 -26.40
N ALA A 414 57.86 60.37 -26.51
CA ALA A 414 58.56 59.13 -26.82
C ALA A 414 58.45 58.12 -25.66
N ILE A 415 58.55 58.58 -24.41
CA ILE A 415 58.36 57.76 -23.20
C ILE A 415 56.91 57.27 -23.12
N GLU A 416 55.91 58.15 -23.34
CA GLU A 416 54.49 57.75 -23.38
C GLU A 416 54.22 56.70 -24.45
N PHE A 417 54.80 56.83 -25.65
CA PHE A 417 54.67 55.85 -26.72
C PHE A 417 55.27 54.48 -26.35
N ILE A 418 56.45 54.45 -25.72
CA ILE A 418 57.08 53.20 -25.27
C ILE A 418 56.19 52.52 -24.21
N LYS A 419 55.66 53.28 -23.24
CA LYS A 419 54.75 52.76 -22.22
C LYS A 419 53.45 52.21 -22.81
N GLU A 420 52.84 52.91 -23.76
CA GLU A 420 51.64 52.43 -24.47
C GLU A 420 51.90 51.11 -25.19
N LYS A 421 53.04 51.01 -25.91
CA LYS A 421 53.42 49.78 -26.62
C LYS A 421 53.82 48.64 -25.68
N ARG A 422 54.36 48.96 -24.51
CA ARG A 422 54.62 47.97 -23.45
C ARG A 422 53.33 47.37 -22.90
N VAL A 423 52.31 48.19 -22.66
CA VAL A 423 50.99 47.71 -22.22
C VAL A 423 50.35 46.81 -23.29
N GLU A 424 50.39 47.22 -24.57
CA GLU A 424 49.92 46.38 -25.69
C GLU A 424 50.70 45.06 -25.78
N TYR A 425 52.01 45.08 -25.53
CA TYR A 425 52.84 43.86 -25.49
C TYR A 425 52.47 42.94 -24.33
N ASP A 426 52.31 43.48 -23.12
CA ASP A 426 51.96 42.72 -21.93
C ASP A 426 50.57 42.05 -22.11
N GLU A 427 49.62 42.72 -22.77
CA GLU A 427 48.33 42.12 -23.14
C GLU A 427 48.49 40.91 -24.07
N LEU A 428 49.32 41.01 -25.11
CA LEU A 428 49.63 39.89 -26.00
C LEU A 428 50.40 38.77 -25.29
N ALA A 429 51.28 39.10 -24.34
CA ALA A 429 52.01 38.13 -23.53
C ALA A 429 51.06 37.33 -22.60
N VAL A 430 50.07 37.99 -22.00
CA VAL A 430 49.02 37.31 -21.22
C VAL A 430 48.16 36.40 -22.11
N GLN A 431 47.85 36.83 -23.32
CA GLN A 431 47.12 35.98 -24.29
C GLN A 431 47.96 34.78 -24.74
N ARG A 432 49.27 34.97 -24.97
CA ARG A 432 50.21 33.88 -25.24
C ARG A 432 50.23 32.85 -24.11
N GLU A 433 50.37 33.29 -22.86
CA GLU A 433 50.43 32.36 -21.72
C GLU A 433 49.14 31.52 -21.61
N LYS A 434 47.98 32.12 -21.91
CA LYS A 434 46.70 31.40 -21.97
C LYS A 434 46.69 30.37 -23.11
N LEU A 435 47.14 30.75 -24.32
CA LEU A 435 47.19 29.84 -25.47
C LEU A 435 48.22 28.72 -25.30
N GLU A 436 49.38 28.98 -24.70
CA GLU A 436 50.37 27.94 -24.40
C GLU A 436 49.81 26.91 -23.41
N LYS A 437 49.08 27.36 -22.38
CA LYS A 437 48.37 26.46 -21.46
C LYS A 437 47.28 25.65 -22.17
N GLU A 438 46.50 26.27 -23.07
CA GLU A 438 45.50 25.56 -23.88
C GLU A 438 46.18 24.54 -24.83
N CYS A 439 47.29 24.89 -25.49
CA CYS A 439 48.06 23.98 -26.35
C CYS A 439 48.63 22.79 -25.58
N ASP A 440 49.19 23.02 -24.38
CA ASP A 440 49.69 21.97 -23.50
C ASP A 440 48.57 21.01 -23.06
N GLN A 441 47.35 21.51 -22.85
CA GLN A 441 46.19 20.68 -22.51
C GLN A 441 45.72 19.79 -23.67
N PHE A 442 45.89 20.22 -24.93
CA PHE A 442 45.50 19.45 -26.12
C PHE A 442 46.63 18.59 -26.70
N ASP A 443 47.80 18.52 -26.05
CA ASP A 443 49.04 17.91 -26.59
C ASP A 443 49.39 18.44 -27.99
N LEU A 444 49.06 19.71 -28.26
CA LEU A 444 49.40 20.36 -29.51
C LEU A 444 50.84 20.86 -29.46
N LYS A 445 51.51 20.88 -30.62
CA LYS A 445 52.87 21.45 -30.71
C LYS A 445 52.82 22.91 -30.24
N LYS A 446 53.68 23.26 -29.28
CA LYS A 446 53.82 24.64 -28.81
C LYS A 446 54.02 25.59 -29.99
N PRO A 447 53.20 26.65 -30.11
CA PRO A 447 53.39 27.63 -31.14
C PRO A 447 54.69 28.40 -30.93
N ASP A 448 55.43 28.64 -32.00
CA ASP A 448 56.64 29.46 -31.96
C ASP A 448 56.25 30.94 -32.14
N PHE A 449 56.31 31.74 -31.07
CA PHE A 449 55.99 33.17 -31.07
C PHE A 449 57.26 34.04 -31.24
N PHE A 450 58.10 33.72 -32.22
CA PHE A 450 59.41 34.35 -32.42
C PHE A 450 59.35 35.89 -32.52
N VAL A 451 58.39 36.43 -33.27
CA VAL A 451 58.22 37.88 -33.46
C VAL A 451 57.86 38.58 -32.15
N LEU A 452 57.08 37.92 -31.29
CA LEU A 452 56.72 38.45 -29.98
C LEU A 452 57.92 38.40 -29.01
N ASP A 453 58.75 37.35 -29.07
CA ASP A 453 59.98 37.26 -28.28
C ASP A 453 60.98 38.37 -28.66
N GLU A 454 61.23 38.56 -29.96
CA GLU A 454 62.11 39.65 -30.45
C GLU A 454 61.57 41.04 -30.06
N LEU A 455 60.26 41.26 -30.24
CA LEU A 455 59.62 42.52 -29.88
C LEU A 455 59.74 42.82 -28.38
N GLY A 456 59.53 41.83 -27.52
CA GLY A 456 59.68 42.00 -26.07
C GLY A 456 61.10 42.38 -25.67
N THR A 457 62.09 41.77 -26.34
CA THR A 457 63.51 42.07 -26.10
C THR A 457 63.84 43.50 -26.53
N ASP A 458 63.39 43.93 -27.72
CA ASP A 458 63.60 45.29 -28.24
C ASP A 458 62.87 46.35 -27.38
N ILE A 459 61.61 46.12 -27.00
CA ILE A 459 60.86 47.04 -26.11
C ILE A 459 61.58 47.16 -24.76
N GLN A 460 62.04 46.07 -24.16
CA GLN A 460 62.74 46.10 -22.87
C GLN A 460 64.08 46.85 -22.95
N GLU A 461 64.85 46.69 -24.03
CA GLU A 461 66.09 47.46 -24.24
C GLU A 461 65.81 48.96 -24.35
N PHE A 462 64.78 49.35 -25.11
CA PHE A 462 64.38 50.75 -25.20
C PHE A 462 63.84 51.27 -23.87
N GLU A 463 63.03 50.50 -23.14
CA GLU A 463 62.56 50.90 -21.82
C GLU A 463 63.73 51.13 -20.86
N ASN A 464 64.68 50.20 -20.76
CA ASN A 464 65.86 50.37 -19.90
C ASN A 464 66.68 51.62 -20.25
N ASN A 465 66.82 51.91 -21.55
CA ASN A 465 67.54 53.10 -22.01
C ASN A 465 66.78 54.39 -21.71
N TRP A 466 65.45 54.39 -21.83
CA TRP A 466 64.61 55.59 -21.66
C TRP A 466 64.16 55.83 -20.21
N VAL A 467 64.18 54.81 -19.35
CA VAL A 467 63.90 54.93 -17.90
C VAL A 467 64.88 55.86 -17.21
N ILE A 468 66.18 55.80 -17.54
CA ILE A 468 67.19 56.71 -16.99
C ILE A 468 66.85 58.17 -17.34
N TYR A 469 66.33 58.42 -18.55
CA TYR A 469 65.90 59.75 -18.98
C TYR A 469 64.60 60.18 -18.29
N GLU A 470 63.68 59.25 -18.05
CA GLU A 470 62.46 59.51 -17.29
C GLU A 470 62.76 59.89 -15.84
N GLU A 471 63.64 59.14 -15.17
CA GLU A 471 64.10 59.42 -13.81
C GLU A 471 64.76 60.79 -13.74
N PHE A 472 65.72 61.06 -14.62
CA PHE A 472 66.38 62.36 -14.72
C PHE A 472 65.39 63.51 -14.95
N ASN A 473 64.40 63.33 -15.84
CA ASN A 473 63.43 64.37 -16.14
C ASN A 473 62.41 64.57 -15.00
N THR A 474 62.11 63.51 -14.25
CA THR A 474 61.24 63.56 -13.06
C THR A 474 61.95 64.29 -11.92
N GLU A 475 63.23 63.97 -11.68
CA GLU A 475 64.08 64.69 -10.73
C GLU A 475 64.25 66.16 -11.14
N LEU A 476 64.53 66.43 -12.41
CA LEU A 476 64.64 67.80 -12.91
C LEU A 476 63.30 68.58 -12.82
N GLN A 477 62.16 67.91 -13.02
CA GLN A 477 60.86 68.53 -12.80
C GLN A 477 60.63 68.81 -11.31
N SER A 478 60.99 67.89 -10.42
CA SER A 478 60.87 68.09 -8.98
C SER A 478 61.70 69.29 -8.51
N LEU A 479 62.92 69.45 -9.05
CA LEU A 479 63.78 70.60 -8.79
C LEU A 479 63.24 71.90 -9.43
N ALA A 480 62.57 71.80 -10.57
CA ALA A 480 61.95 72.96 -11.24
C ALA A 480 60.66 73.45 -10.53
N ASP A 481 59.94 72.54 -9.88
CA ASP A 481 58.71 72.85 -9.14
C ASP A 481 58.99 73.34 -7.70
N GLU A 482 60.23 73.22 -7.21
CA GLU A 482 60.67 73.81 -5.95
C GLU A 482 60.66 75.35 -6.01
N GLU A 483 60.10 75.99 -4.99
CA GLU A 483 60.15 77.45 -4.87
C GLU A 483 61.61 77.92 -4.77
N TRP A 484 61.98 78.94 -5.56
CA TRP A 484 63.35 79.47 -5.63
C TRP A 484 63.99 79.79 -4.26
N ILE A 485 63.18 80.16 -3.28
CA ILE A 485 63.62 80.45 -1.90
C ILE A 485 64.17 79.21 -1.20
N VAL A 486 63.60 78.03 -1.47
CA VAL A 486 64.04 76.74 -0.94
C VAL A 486 65.29 76.29 -1.70
N PHE A 487 65.23 76.30 -3.03
CA PHE A 487 66.34 75.88 -3.89
C PHE A 487 67.64 76.66 -3.62
N ARG A 488 67.56 77.99 -3.49
CA ARG A 488 68.75 78.83 -3.22
C ARG A 488 69.44 78.52 -1.89
N SER A 489 68.69 78.04 -0.89
CA SER A 489 69.26 77.78 0.44
C SER A 489 70.17 76.55 0.45
N SER A 490 69.96 75.64 -0.50
CA SER A 490 70.75 74.41 -0.69
C SER A 490 72.03 74.62 -1.52
N ILE A 491 72.09 75.69 -2.35
CA ILE A 491 73.28 75.98 -3.19
C ILE A 491 74.51 76.35 -2.35
N TRP A 492 74.31 76.93 -1.16
CA TRP A 492 75.40 77.39 -0.29
C TRP A 492 76.05 76.30 0.57
N PHE A 493 75.65 75.03 0.41
CA PHE A 493 76.20 73.90 1.17
C PHE A 493 77.22 73.04 0.39
N HIS A 494 77.55 73.42 -0.86
CA HIS A 494 78.49 72.68 -1.71
C HIS A 494 79.70 73.50 -2.24
N GLU A 495 80.05 74.60 -1.56
CA GLU A 495 81.45 75.09 -1.48
C GLU A 495 82.06 74.65 -0.14
#